data_AF-A0A1F4JW86-F1
#
_entry.id   AF-A0A1F4JW86-F1
#
_cell.length_a   1.000
_cell.length_b   1.000
_cell.length_c   1.000
_cell.angle_alpha   90.00
_cell.angle_beta   90.00
_cell.angle_gamma   90.00
#
_symmetry.space_group_name_H-M   'P 1'
#
loop_
_entity.id
_entity.type
_entity.pdbx_description
1 polymer ?
#
loop_
_entity_poly.entity_id
_entity_poly.type
_entity_poly.pdbx_seq_one_letter_code
_entity_poly.pdbx_strand_id
1 'polypeptide(L)'
;MNDKLILSRVAAIQRYLEMRPDSADTLEGIHHYWVRSRGEETMEVTQAALDYLKVAGFIESSTTGNREIWRRPSPDTASSGD
;
A
#
# COMPACT_ATOMS: atom_id res chain seq x y z
N MET A 1 -11.62 -13.94 7.64
CA MET A 1 -10.52 -13.07 7.17
C MET A 1 -9.20 -13.72 7.55
N ASN A 2 -8.18 -13.68 6.69
CA ASN A 2 -6.82 -14.11 7.05
C ASN A 2 -6.03 -12.91 7.61
N ASP A 3 -6.41 -12.47 8.81
CA ASP A 3 -5.83 -11.27 9.44
C ASP A 3 -4.30 -11.37 9.58
N LYS A 4 -3.81 -12.58 9.87
CA LYS A 4 -2.37 -12.86 9.97
C LYS A 4 -1.63 -12.62 8.64
N LEU A 5 -2.24 -12.96 7.50
CA LEU A 5 -1.64 -12.68 6.19
C LEU A 5 -1.64 -11.17 5.94
N ILE A 6 -2.75 -10.49 6.17
CA ILE A 6 -2.88 -9.04 5.97
C ILE A 6 -1.76 -8.31 6.75
N LEU A 7 -1.60 -8.59 8.03
CA LEU A 7 -0.56 -7.98 8.87
C LEU A 7 0.86 -8.26 8.37
N SER A 8 1.12 -9.46 7.84
CA SER A 8 2.40 -9.80 7.22
C SER A 8 2.69 -8.93 5.99
N ARG A 9 1.65 -8.63 5.19
CA ARG A 9 1.74 -7.76 4.01
C ARG A 9 1.92 -6.30 4.40
N VAL A 10 1.20 -5.83 5.42
CA VAL A 10 1.39 -4.51 6.03
C VAL A 10 2.87 -4.29 6.38
N ALA A 11 3.46 -5.20 7.15
CA ALA A 11 4.86 -5.09 7.55
C ALA A 11 5.85 -5.13 6.35
N ALA A 12 5.57 -5.97 5.34
CA ALA A 12 6.40 -6.04 4.14
C ALA A 12 6.36 -4.74 3.32
N ILE A 13 5.16 -4.18 3.12
CA ILE A 13 4.94 -2.92 2.41
C ILE A 13 5.59 -1.76 3.15
N GLN A 14 5.40 -1.67 4.47
CA GLN A 14 6.04 -0.63 5.29
C GLN A 14 7.55 -0.66 5.13
N ARG A 15 8.16 -1.83 5.31
CA ARG A 15 9.61 -1.99 5.21
C ARG A 15 10.14 -1.63 3.82
N TYR A 16 9.38 -1.94 2.76
CA TYR A 16 9.72 -1.55 1.40
C TYR A 16 9.71 -0.02 1.23
N LEU A 17 8.65 0.63 1.69
CA LEU A 17 8.50 2.08 1.64
C LEU A 17 9.49 2.80 2.57
N GLU A 18 9.93 2.20 3.67
CA GLU A 18 11.03 2.69 4.52
C GLU A 18 12.33 2.82 3.74
N MET A 19 12.64 1.83 2.90
CA MET A 19 13.82 1.89 2.04
C MET A 19 13.61 2.80 0.82
N ARG A 20 12.37 2.95 0.33
CA ARG A 20 12.03 3.69 -0.88
C ARG A 20 10.74 4.49 -0.72
N PRO A 21 10.77 5.65 -0.05
CA PRO A 21 9.58 6.46 0.22
C PRO A 21 8.90 7.00 -1.04
N ASP A 22 9.67 7.22 -2.12
CA ASP A 22 9.16 7.67 -3.42
C ASP A 22 8.54 6.55 -4.29
N SER A 23 8.48 5.32 -3.79
CA SER A 23 7.84 4.23 -4.54
C SER A 23 6.33 4.41 -4.55
N ALA A 24 5.75 4.32 -5.74
CA ALA A 24 4.32 4.46 -5.98
C ALA A 24 3.91 3.46 -7.05
N ASP A 25 2.92 2.62 -6.77
CA ASP A 25 2.50 1.57 -7.69
C ASP A 25 1.00 1.26 -7.54
N THR A 26 0.43 0.50 -8.49
CA THR A 26 -0.96 0.04 -8.39
C THR A 26 -1.09 -1.15 -7.44
N LEU A 27 -2.31 -1.47 -7.00
CA LEU A 27 -2.59 -2.69 -6.22
C LEU A 27 -1.91 -3.94 -6.82
N GLU A 28 -2.06 -4.12 -8.13
CA GLU A 28 -1.48 -5.24 -8.88
C GLU A 28 0.06 -5.21 -8.79
N GLY A 29 0.66 -4.04 -9.05
CA GLY A 29 2.11 -3.85 -8.98
C GLY A 29 2.65 -4.13 -7.58
N ILE A 30 1.99 -3.63 -6.53
CA ILE A 30 2.39 -3.86 -5.14
C ILE A 30 2.31 -5.35 -4.78
N HIS A 31 1.25 -6.02 -5.18
CA HIS A 31 1.07 -7.45 -4.95
C HIS A 31 2.22 -8.28 -5.56
N HIS A 32 2.62 -7.94 -6.79
CA HIS A 32 3.66 -8.67 -7.52
C HIS A 32 5.09 -8.24 -7.15
N TYR A 33 5.36 -6.95 -6.96
CA TYR A 33 6.71 -6.41 -6.78
C TYR A 33 7.08 -6.13 -5.32
N TRP A 34 6.20 -5.51 -4.53
CA TRP A 34 6.53 -5.10 -3.16
C TRP A 34 6.41 -6.30 -2.22
N VAL A 35 5.25 -6.98 -2.29
CA VAL A 35 4.96 -8.17 -1.50
C VAL A 35 5.70 -9.40 -2.03
N ARG A 36 5.97 -9.44 -3.34
CA ARG A 36 6.53 -10.61 -4.05
C ARG A 36 5.68 -11.86 -3.83
N SER A 37 4.36 -11.72 -3.94
CA SER A 37 3.42 -12.85 -3.84
C SER A 37 3.76 -13.90 -4.89
N ARG A 38 3.85 -15.17 -4.49
CA ARG A 38 4.20 -16.29 -5.39
C ARG A 38 2.98 -16.89 -6.13
N GLY A 39 1.82 -16.25 -6.05
CA GLY A 39 0.68 -16.53 -6.94
C GLY A 39 -0.50 -17.28 -6.33
N GLU A 40 -0.44 -17.68 -5.05
CA GLU A 40 -1.58 -18.33 -4.37
C GLU A 40 -2.47 -17.35 -3.60
N GLU A 41 -2.06 -16.08 -3.47
CA GLU A 41 -2.76 -15.11 -2.64
C GLU A 41 -3.69 -14.22 -3.46
N THR A 42 -4.92 -14.02 -2.99
CA THR A 42 -5.87 -13.11 -3.63
C THR A 42 -5.46 -11.66 -3.40
N MET A 43 -5.79 -10.80 -4.37
CA MET A 43 -5.55 -9.36 -4.28
C MET A 43 -6.30 -8.73 -3.09
N GLU A 44 -7.38 -9.35 -2.60
CA GLU A 44 -8.13 -8.93 -1.43
C GLU A 44 -7.24 -8.78 -0.18
N VAL A 45 -6.29 -9.69 0.03
CA VAL A 45 -5.35 -9.63 1.17
C VAL A 45 -4.43 -8.42 1.05
N THR A 46 -3.99 -8.10 -0.17
CA THR A 46 -3.12 -6.94 -0.42
C THR A 46 -3.90 -5.64 -0.31
N GLN A 47 -5.13 -5.62 -0.82
CA GLN A 47 -6.02 -4.47 -0.71
C GLN A 47 -6.33 -4.15 0.75
N ALA A 48 -6.66 -5.16 1.56
CA ALA A 48 -6.89 -4.98 2.99
C ALA A 48 -5.64 -4.46 3.74
N ALA A 49 -4.45 -4.90 3.33
CA ALA A 49 -3.20 -4.42 3.92
C ALA A 49 -2.92 -2.94 3.58
N LEU A 50 -3.19 -2.55 2.33
CA LEU A 50 -3.08 -1.15 1.89
C LEU A 50 -4.09 -0.25 2.61
N ASP A 51 -5.33 -0.70 2.73
CA ASP A 51 -6.38 0.02 3.45
C ASP A 51 -6.00 0.25 4.93
N TYR A 52 -5.50 -0.79 5.60
CA TYR A 52 -4.99 -0.69 6.97
C TYR A 52 -3.90 0.38 7.13
N LEU A 53 -2.96 0.43 6.18
CA LEU A 53 -1.88 1.43 6.17
C LEU A 53 -2.39 2.84 5.87
N LYS A 54 -3.41 2.96 5.03
CA LYS A 54 -4.03 4.24 4.69
C LYS A 54 -4.81 4.82 5.87
N VAL A 55 -5.59 3.99 6.57
CA VAL A 55 -6.28 4.39 7.81
C VAL A 55 -5.28 4.83 8.88
N ALA A 56 -4.11 4.18 8.95
CA ALA A 56 -3.02 4.59 9.84
C ALA A 56 -2.26 5.85 9.39
N GLY A 57 -2.53 6.38 8.19
CA GLY A 57 -1.83 7.54 7.63
C GLY A 57 -0.39 7.25 7.15
N PHE A 58 -0.02 5.98 6.97
CA PHE A 58 1.31 5.60 6.49
C PHE A 58 1.43 5.69 4.97
N ILE A 59 0.33 5.42 4.26
CA ILE A 59 0.22 5.56 2.80
C ILE A 59 -1.04 6.35 2.45
N GLU A 60 -1.11 6.82 1.21
CA GLU A 60 -2.31 7.37 0.60
C GLU A 60 -2.63 6.64 -0.70
N SER A 61 -3.92 6.61 -1.05
CA SER A 61 -4.40 6.18 -2.36
C SER A 61 -4.79 7.42 -3.15
N SER A 62 -4.17 7.64 -4.30
CA SER A 62 -4.54 8.72 -5.20
C SER A 62 -4.94 8.12 -6.55
N THR A 63 -6.07 8.56 -7.09
CA THR A 63 -6.48 8.16 -8.44
C THR A 63 -5.70 8.98 -9.46
N THR A 64 -4.85 8.32 -10.25
CA THR A 64 -4.13 8.95 -11.36
C THR A 64 -4.73 8.47 -12.68
N GLY A 65 -5.40 9.36 -13.40
CA GLY A 65 -6.14 9.01 -14.61
C GLY A 65 -7.22 7.96 -14.35
N ASN A 66 -6.98 6.73 -14.79
CA ASN A 66 -7.90 5.58 -14.63
C ASN A 66 -7.40 4.51 -13.65
N ARG A 67 -6.31 4.77 -12.91
CA ARG A 67 -5.69 3.79 -12.01
C ARG A 67 -5.53 4.36 -10.61
N GLU A 68 -5.76 3.50 -9.62
CA GLU A 68 -5.47 3.83 -8.23
C GLU A 68 -4.00 3.54 -7.94
N ILE A 69 -3.29 4.56 -7.45
CA ILE A 69 -1.88 4.49 -7.10
C ILE A 69 -1.75 4.64 -5.59
N TRP A 70 -0.94 3.77 -5.03
CA TRP A 70 -0.65 3.72 -3.60
C TRP A 70 0.78 4.16 -3.37
N ARG A 71 0.96 5.18 -2.54
CA ARG A 71 2.25 5.82 -2.28
C ARG A 71 2.31 6.39 -0.87
N ARG A 72 3.50 6.76 -0.41
CA ARG A 72 3.57 7.53 0.84
C ARG A 72 2.99 8.93 0.66
N PRO A 73 2.36 9.47 1.72
CA PRO A 73 2.01 10.87 1.74
C PRO A 73 3.26 11.74 1.76
N SER A 74 3.28 12.74 0.89
CA SER A 74 4.28 13.79 0.96
C SER A 74 4.04 14.62 2.22
N PRO A 75 5.11 15.03 2.94
CA PRO A 75 4.97 15.88 4.13
C PRO A 75 4.32 17.24 3.81
N ASP A 76 4.36 17.67 2.54
CA ASP A 76 3.77 18.92 2.06
C ASP A 76 2.23 18.88 1.96
N THR A 77 1.64 17.72 1.67
CA THR A 77 0.18 17.58 1.53
C THR A 77 -0.56 17.44 2.86
N ALA A 78 0.14 17.23 3.99
CA ALA A 78 -0.48 17.06 5.30
C ALA A 78 -1.04 18.36 5.93
N SER A 79 -1.01 19.49 5.21
CA SER A 79 -1.43 20.79 5.77
C SER A 79 -2.83 21.29 5.32
N SER A 80 -3.57 20.54 4.51
CA SER A 80 -4.93 20.94 4.08
C SER A 80 -5.88 19.76 4.07
N GLY A 81 -6.84 19.74 5.01
CA GLY A 81 -7.96 18.81 5.01
C GLY A 81 -8.73 18.83 6.32
N ASP A 82 -9.50 19.91 6.51
CA ASP A 82 -10.70 20.14 7.35
C ASP A 82 -11.05 19.13 8.47
#